data_AF-A0A3L8DI89-F1
#
_entry.id   AF-A0A3L8DI89-F1
#
_cell.length_a   1.000
_cell.length_b   1.000
_cell.length_c   1.000
_cell.angle_alpha   90.00
_cell.angle_beta   90.00
_cell.angle_gamma   90.00
#
_symmetry.space_group_name_H-M   'P 1'
#
loop_
_entity.id
_entity.type
_entity.pdbx_description
1 polymer ?
#
loop_
_entity_poly.entity_id
_entity_poly.type
_entity_poly.pdbx_seq_one_letter_code
_entity_poly.pdbx_strand_id
1 'polypeptide(L)'
;MTETELREALKNIAHSNLLLRLENDVFERYLERRDPESLRTIAQVLETAKRVQKIAPQRSYTSPVMSAAGSAVTFRDKDSLSIASIPSGSHITPSLLAAKAAKKVTKITYAQRIEMVNTEMRELQEELVNLEQTLRKKKIYLRAQMEESEISIRETCRAREEFEENVVQKGVDGITGKIPAEKFTRFIEEWLKVLDIIMERIRLKIITLKSQIQKVNLQLKHRKEFGEALRAIDFEQLNIENQDCIRRIEEKNQYLLEMKRITGRYSIALTKHKEKLGGLISTVNEVRNKIASKNKKITKLQSDQTMMQIEIEKMEEQHKSITELMNNFHVPRVIDFVKMRAELHELRRIHKQLTRQRKIQQITLKLNRH
;
A
#
# COMPACT_ATOMS: atom_id res chain seq x y z
N MET A 1 -17.46 9.46 28.61
CA MET A 1 -16.54 10.56 28.90
C MET A 1 -16.24 10.54 30.38
N THR A 2 -15.32 9.65 30.78
CA THR A 2 -14.73 9.67 32.12
C THR A 2 -13.85 10.93 32.27
N GLU A 3 -13.65 11.43 33.49
CA GLU A 3 -12.82 12.64 33.72
C GLU A 3 -11.39 12.47 33.17
N THR A 4 -10.90 11.23 33.15
CA THR A 4 -9.63 10.83 32.55
C THR A 4 -9.61 10.99 31.03
N GLU A 5 -10.67 10.57 30.33
CA GLU A 5 -10.81 10.76 28.86
C GLU A 5 -10.86 12.26 28.50
N LEU A 6 -11.49 13.09 29.34
CA LEU A 6 -11.56 14.53 29.11
C LEU A 6 -10.18 15.20 29.26
N ARG A 7 -9.41 14.82 30.28
CA ARG A 7 -8.05 15.34 30.50
C ARG A 7 -7.11 14.93 29.36
N GLU A 8 -7.23 13.71 28.86
CA GLU A 8 -6.45 13.24 27.73
C GLU A 8 -6.82 13.97 26.43
N ALA A 9 -8.11 14.15 26.15
CA ALA A 9 -8.59 14.94 25.02
C ALA A 9 -8.09 16.39 25.07
N LEU A 10 -8.12 17.02 26.26
CA LEU A 10 -7.63 18.38 26.44
C LEU A 10 -6.12 18.48 26.16
N LYS A 11 -5.33 17.51 26.65
CA LYS A 11 -3.89 17.43 26.39
C LYS A 11 -3.60 17.27 24.89
N ASN A 12 -4.36 16.42 24.20
CA ASN A 12 -4.23 16.20 22.75
C ASN A 12 -4.56 17.47 21.96
N ILE A 13 -5.61 18.19 22.34
CA ILE A 13 -5.99 19.47 21.72
C ILE A 13 -4.92 20.54 21.97
N ALA A 14 -4.39 20.63 23.19
CA ALA A 14 -3.31 21.57 23.52
C ALA A 14 -2.05 21.28 22.69
N HIS A 15 -1.67 20.01 22.55
CA HIS A 15 -0.54 19.59 21.74
C HIS A 15 -0.75 19.90 20.24
N SER A 16 -1.93 19.59 19.70
CA SER A 16 -2.29 19.92 18.31
C SER A 16 -2.24 21.42 18.05
N ASN A 17 -2.77 22.25 18.96
CA ASN A 17 -2.69 23.71 18.86
C ASN A 17 -1.25 24.22 18.90
N LEU A 18 -0.38 23.63 19.73
CA LEU A 18 1.03 23.98 19.76
C LEU A 18 1.70 23.66 18.42
N LEU A 19 1.45 22.48 17.86
CA LEU A 19 2.02 22.06 16.58
C LEU A 19 1.58 22.98 15.45
N LEU A 20 0.29 23.32 15.37
CA LEU A 20 -0.25 24.25 14.38
C LEU A 20 0.34 25.67 14.51
N ARG A 21 0.61 26.12 15.74
CA ARG A 21 1.29 27.41 15.96
C ARG A 21 2.72 27.40 15.45
N LEU A 22 3.46 26.32 15.72
CA LEU A 22 4.83 26.16 15.23
C LEU A 22 4.87 26.03 13.71
N GLU A 23 3.94 25.25 13.13
CA GLU A 23 3.79 25.12 11.68
C GLU A 23 3.51 26.49 11.03
N ASN A 24 2.59 27.28 11.61
CA ASN A 24 2.30 28.63 11.13
C ASN A 24 3.50 29.57 11.26
N ASP A 25 4.23 29.55 12.38
CA ASP A 25 5.42 30.39 12.61
C ASP A 25 6.51 30.10 11.56
N VAL A 26 6.73 28.82 11.22
CA VAL A 26 7.68 28.45 10.14
C VAL A 26 7.22 28.99 8.79
N PHE A 27 5.94 28.86 8.45
CA PHE A 27 5.44 29.36 7.17
C PHE A 27 5.38 30.88 7.11
N GLU A 28 5.10 31.55 8.22
CA GLU A 28 5.13 33.01 8.30
C GLU A 28 6.55 33.51 8.06
N ARG A 29 7.57 32.96 8.74
CA ARG A 29 8.97 33.34 8.49
C ARG A 29 9.42 33.09 7.06
N TYR A 30 9.01 31.96 6.48
CA TYR A 30 9.28 31.65 5.08
C TYR A 30 8.69 32.68 4.13
N LEU A 31 7.42 33.01 4.32
CA LEU A 31 6.74 33.97 3.48
C LEU A 31 7.25 35.39 3.72
N GLU A 32 7.66 35.77 4.94
CA GLU A 32 8.25 37.07 5.23
C GLU A 32 9.52 37.31 4.41
N ARG A 33 10.34 36.27 4.25
CA ARG A 33 11.61 36.34 3.51
C ARG A 33 11.41 36.30 1.99
N ARG A 34 10.43 35.53 1.50
CA ARG A 34 10.27 35.21 0.07
C ARG A 34 9.12 35.94 -0.62
N ASP A 35 7.99 36.10 0.06
CA ASP A 35 6.78 36.72 -0.49
C ASP A 35 5.93 37.43 0.60
N PRO A 36 6.34 38.64 1.03
CA PRO A 36 5.66 39.38 2.09
C PRO A 36 4.26 39.87 1.69
N GLU A 37 3.98 39.99 0.39
CA GLU A 37 2.65 40.39 -0.10
C GLU A 37 1.62 39.29 0.11
N SER A 38 2.02 38.02 -0.04
CA SER A 38 1.16 36.87 0.28
C SER A 38 0.72 36.88 1.76
N LEU A 39 1.60 37.22 2.70
CA LEU A 39 1.22 37.36 4.12
C LEU A 39 0.21 38.47 4.36
N ARG A 40 0.39 39.61 3.70
CA ARG A 40 -0.55 40.74 3.79
C ARG A 40 -1.94 40.36 3.29
N THR A 41 -2.02 39.61 2.19
CA THR A 41 -3.31 39.12 1.68
C THR A 41 -3.95 38.09 2.62
N ILE A 42 -3.17 37.18 3.19
CA ILE A 42 -3.65 36.20 4.19
C ILE A 42 -4.21 36.93 5.43
N ALA A 43 -3.50 37.94 5.94
CA ALA A 43 -3.94 38.75 7.08
C ALA A 43 -5.27 39.47 6.80
N GLN A 44 -5.43 40.04 5.61
CA GLN A 44 -6.70 40.69 5.19
C GLN A 44 -7.85 39.69 5.09
N VAL A 45 -7.61 38.48 4.55
CA VAL A 45 -8.61 37.40 4.49
C VAL A 45 -9.00 36.92 5.89
N LEU A 46 -8.05 36.79 6.81
CA LEU A 46 -8.34 36.43 8.20
C LEU A 46 -9.16 37.52 8.92
N GLU A 47 -8.84 38.79 8.73
CA GLU A 47 -9.60 39.90 9.32
C GLU A 47 -11.03 39.99 8.77
N THR A 48 -11.22 39.78 7.46
CA THR A 48 -12.58 39.70 6.88
C THR A 48 -13.35 38.49 7.41
N ALA A 49 -12.72 37.32 7.55
CA ALA A 49 -13.33 36.14 8.13
C ALA A 49 -13.74 36.35 9.60
N LYS A 50 -12.88 36.97 10.43
CA LYS A 50 -13.21 37.33 11.83
C LYS A 50 -14.41 38.28 11.91
N ARG A 51 -14.50 39.26 11.00
CA ARG A 51 -15.66 40.17 10.92
C ARG A 51 -16.94 39.41 10.56
N VAL A 52 -16.89 38.50 9.58
CA VAL A 52 -18.03 37.65 9.20
C VAL A 52 -18.47 36.74 10.35
N GLN A 53 -17.51 36.18 11.10
CA GLN A 53 -17.80 35.33 12.27
C GLN A 53 -18.43 36.10 13.44
N LYS A 54 -18.08 37.38 13.62
CA LYS A 54 -18.72 38.28 14.61
C LYS A 54 -20.13 38.71 14.20
N ILE A 55 -20.42 38.76 12.91
CA ILE A 55 -21.73 39.19 12.36
C ILE A 55 -22.71 38.02 12.24
N ALA A 56 -22.24 36.77 12.23
CA ALA A 56 -23.10 35.59 12.22
C ALA A 56 -23.70 35.33 13.63
N PRO A 57 -25.04 35.41 13.81
CA PRO A 57 -25.64 34.94 15.05
C PRO A 57 -25.53 33.41 15.10
N GLN A 58 -25.27 32.89 16.29
CA GLN A 58 -25.19 31.47 16.65
C GLN A 58 -26.30 30.65 15.96
N ARG A 59 -26.03 30.06 14.78
CA ARG A 59 -26.79 28.90 14.30
C ARG A 59 -26.13 27.68 14.93
N SER A 60 -26.81 27.20 15.95
CA SER A 60 -26.83 25.84 16.50
C SER A 60 -25.88 24.84 15.84
N TYR A 61 -25.05 24.24 16.68
CA TYR A 61 -24.34 22.99 16.42
C TYR A 61 -25.29 21.94 15.80
N THR A 62 -25.17 21.72 14.50
CA THR A 62 -25.50 20.42 13.91
C THR A 62 -24.26 19.93 13.18
N SER A 63 -23.76 18.79 13.64
CA SER A 63 -22.66 18.05 13.00
C SER A 63 -22.98 17.77 11.54
N PRO A 64 -22.03 17.89 10.59
CA PRO A 64 -22.20 17.30 9.29
C PRO A 64 -22.09 15.79 9.45
N VAL A 65 -23.23 15.11 9.39
CA VAL A 65 -23.27 13.68 9.11
C VAL A 65 -22.57 13.45 7.77
N MET A 66 -21.51 12.64 7.80
CA MET A 66 -20.86 12.13 6.60
C MET A 66 -21.86 11.25 5.84
N SER A 67 -22.41 11.76 4.74
CA SER A 67 -23.04 10.91 3.73
C SER A 67 -21.95 10.37 2.80
N ALA A 68 -21.58 9.12 3.04
CA ALA A 68 -20.90 8.29 2.06
C ALA A 68 -21.89 7.96 0.93
N ALA A 69 -21.80 8.67 -0.19
CA ALA A 69 -22.43 8.28 -1.43
C ALA A 69 -21.41 8.48 -2.55
N GLY A 70 -20.86 7.36 -3.03
CA GLY A 70 -19.96 7.34 -4.17
C GLY A 70 -20.69 7.81 -5.42
N SER A 71 -20.11 8.78 -6.12
CA SER A 71 -20.62 9.20 -7.42
C SER A 71 -19.75 8.57 -8.51
N ALA A 72 -20.31 7.53 -9.12
CA ALA A 72 -19.88 7.02 -10.41
C ALA A 72 -20.03 8.12 -11.47
N VAL A 73 -19.04 8.17 -12.37
CA VAL A 73 -18.98 9.04 -13.53
C VAL A 73 -19.93 8.52 -14.60
N THR A 74 -20.91 9.32 -15.00
CA THR A 74 -21.63 9.14 -16.27
C THR A 74 -21.55 10.44 -17.07
N PHE A 75 -20.84 10.35 -18.18
CA PHE A 75 -20.86 11.27 -19.31
C PHE A 75 -22.23 11.22 -20.00
N ARG A 76 -22.84 12.39 -20.30
CA ARG A 76 -23.31 12.75 -21.64
C ARG A 76 -23.84 14.18 -21.76
N ASP A 77 -23.30 14.81 -22.79
CA ASP A 77 -23.72 15.91 -23.68
C ASP A 77 -25.17 16.45 -23.72
N LYS A 78 -25.20 17.79 -23.76
CA LYS A 78 -25.80 18.72 -24.74
C LYS A 78 -27.33 18.96 -24.84
N ASP A 79 -27.62 20.27 -24.83
CA ASP A 79 -28.72 21.05 -25.42
C ASP A 79 -30.18 20.80 -24.99
N SER A 80 -30.75 21.78 -24.27
CA SER A 80 -32.11 22.30 -24.54
C SER A 80 -32.38 23.64 -23.83
N LEU A 81 -32.73 24.64 -24.64
CA LEU A 81 -33.38 25.90 -24.27
C LEU A 81 -34.86 25.66 -23.95
N SER A 82 -35.41 26.32 -22.92
CA SER A 82 -36.78 26.88 -22.79
C SER A 82 -36.99 27.37 -21.34
N ILE A 83 -36.94 28.67 -21.04
CA ILE A 83 -38.04 29.69 -21.03
C ILE A 83 -39.02 29.58 -19.85
N ALA A 84 -39.16 30.73 -19.17
CA ALA A 84 -40.20 31.20 -18.24
C ALA A 84 -40.16 30.61 -16.81
N SER A 85 -40.30 31.37 -15.71
CA SER A 85 -40.94 32.67 -15.51
C SER A 85 -40.42 33.32 -14.22
N ILE A 86 -40.34 34.65 -14.22
CA ILE A 86 -40.14 35.49 -13.04
C ILE A 86 -41.54 35.86 -12.51
N PRO A 87 -41.75 35.85 -11.19
CA PRO A 87 -42.10 37.13 -10.58
C PRO A 87 -41.24 37.46 -9.34
N SER A 88 -40.81 38.71 -9.36
CA SER A 88 -40.38 39.58 -8.28
C SER A 88 -40.68 39.11 -6.85
N GLY A 89 -39.61 38.94 -6.11
CA GLY A 89 -39.60 38.95 -4.65
C GLY A 89 -38.24 39.46 -4.19
N SER A 90 -38.13 40.78 -4.01
CA SER A 90 -36.96 41.48 -3.50
C SER A 90 -36.60 40.95 -2.10
N HIS A 91 -35.58 40.10 -2.01
CA HIS A 91 -34.75 39.96 -0.82
C HIS A 91 -33.30 39.70 -1.24
N ILE A 92 -32.52 40.78 -1.31
CA ILE A 92 -31.06 40.74 -1.44
C ILE A 92 -30.55 40.12 -0.13
N THR A 93 -30.23 38.84 -0.18
CA THR A 93 -29.47 38.16 0.88
C THR A 93 -27.98 38.43 0.64
N PRO A 94 -27.19 38.82 1.66
CA PRO A 94 -25.78 39.17 1.50
C PRO A 94 -24.87 37.94 1.25
N SER A 95 -25.42 36.76 0.99
CA SER A 95 -24.65 35.53 0.79
C SER A 95 -24.04 35.40 -0.63
N LEU A 96 -24.55 36.16 -1.62
CA LEU A 96 -24.06 36.07 -3.00
C LEU A 96 -22.84 36.96 -3.30
N LEU A 97 -22.50 37.90 -2.42
CA LEU A 97 -21.30 38.72 -2.56
C LEU A 97 -20.04 38.06 -1.97
N ALA A 98 -20.20 37.11 -1.05
CA ALA A 98 -19.07 36.31 -0.53
C ALA A 98 -18.69 35.15 -1.47
N ALA A 99 -19.63 34.70 -2.32
CA ALA A 99 -19.42 33.55 -3.20
C ALA A 99 -18.57 33.85 -4.45
N LYS A 100 -18.36 35.13 -4.81
CA LYS A 100 -17.64 35.53 -6.03
C LYS A 100 -16.15 35.83 -5.84
N ALA A 101 -15.63 35.75 -4.61
CA ALA A 101 -14.22 36.00 -4.30
C ALA A 101 -13.49 34.79 -3.67
N ALA A 102 -14.09 33.60 -3.68
CA ALA A 102 -13.35 32.38 -3.40
C ALA A 102 -12.54 31.97 -4.65
N LYS A 103 -11.49 32.74 -4.97
CA LYS A 103 -10.37 32.26 -5.78
C LYS A 103 -10.02 30.90 -5.20
N LYS A 104 -10.18 29.84 -5.99
CA LYS A 104 -9.95 28.44 -5.62
C LYS A 104 -8.63 28.38 -4.84
N VAL A 105 -8.71 28.33 -3.51
CA VAL A 105 -7.53 28.30 -2.64
C VAL A 105 -6.86 26.96 -2.94
N THR A 106 -5.84 26.99 -3.78
CA THR A 106 -4.98 25.85 -4.03
C THR A 106 -4.35 25.50 -2.70
N LYS A 107 -4.86 24.44 -2.07
CA LYS A 107 -4.28 23.93 -0.83
C LYS A 107 -2.82 23.64 -1.12
N ILE A 108 -1.94 24.21 -0.30
CA ILE A 108 -0.49 23.96 -0.38
C ILE A 108 -0.28 22.45 -0.29
N THR A 109 0.37 21.90 -1.30
CA THR A 109 0.62 20.46 -1.39
C THR A 109 1.57 20.05 -0.26
N TYR A 110 1.42 18.84 0.27
CA TYR A 110 2.30 18.34 1.33
C TYR A 110 3.79 18.43 0.96
N ALA A 111 4.12 18.18 -0.31
CA ALA A 111 5.48 18.36 -0.84
C ALA A 111 5.99 19.82 -0.69
N GLN A 112 5.17 20.81 -1.03
CA GLN A 112 5.52 22.23 -0.89
C GLN A 112 5.69 22.62 0.58
N ARG A 113 4.88 22.06 1.48
CA ARG A 113 5.05 22.28 2.93
C ARG A 113 6.39 21.75 3.43
N ILE A 114 6.74 20.52 3.06
CA ILE A 114 8.04 19.94 3.40
C ILE A 114 9.18 20.80 2.85
N GLU A 115 9.04 21.28 1.61
CA GLU A 115 10.04 22.15 0.99
C GLU A 115 10.23 23.46 1.78
N MET A 116 9.14 24.15 2.13
CA MET A 116 9.17 25.38 2.94
C MET A 116 9.79 25.16 4.32
N VAL A 117 9.44 24.06 5.00
CA VAL A 117 10.03 23.73 6.31
C VAL A 117 11.52 23.46 6.15
N ASN A 118 11.93 22.71 5.13
CA ASN A 118 13.33 22.39 4.90
C ASN A 118 14.16 23.62 4.50
N THR A 119 13.60 24.56 3.74
CA THR A 119 14.27 25.83 3.42
C THR A 119 14.48 26.65 4.68
N GLU A 120 13.45 26.86 5.50
CA GLU A 120 13.58 27.63 6.74
C GLU A 120 14.54 26.95 7.73
N MET A 121 14.50 25.62 7.83
CA MET A 121 15.45 24.90 8.66
C MET A 121 16.89 25.13 8.23
N ARG A 122 17.18 25.17 6.91
CA ARG A 122 18.52 25.50 6.41
C ARG A 122 18.92 26.93 6.72
N GLU A 123 18.01 27.88 6.52
CA GLU A 123 18.29 29.29 6.76
C GLU A 123 18.53 29.56 8.26
N LEU A 124 17.73 28.98 9.16
CA LEU A 124 17.94 29.06 10.61
C LEU A 124 19.26 28.41 11.04
N GLN A 125 19.65 27.30 10.42
CA GLN A 125 20.95 26.66 10.66
C GLN A 125 22.11 27.57 10.24
N GLU A 126 22.00 28.21 9.07
CA GLU A 126 23.02 29.15 8.60
C GLU A 126 23.14 30.38 9.51
N GLU A 127 22.01 30.96 9.92
CA GLU A 127 21.95 32.09 10.86
C GLU A 127 22.57 31.72 12.21
N LEU A 128 22.28 30.53 12.73
CA LEU A 128 22.86 30.04 13.98
C LEU A 128 24.38 29.94 13.87
N VAL A 129 24.91 29.37 12.79
CA VAL A 129 26.36 29.24 12.57
C VAL A 129 27.02 30.62 12.46
N ASN A 130 26.40 31.55 11.72
CA ASN A 130 26.88 32.92 11.58
C ASN A 130 26.88 33.66 12.92
N LEU A 131 25.81 33.50 13.71
CA LEU A 131 25.70 34.06 15.05
C LEU A 131 26.77 33.48 15.99
N GLU A 132 26.96 32.17 15.99
CA GLU A 132 28.04 31.55 16.77
C GLU A 132 29.41 32.09 16.39
N GLN A 133 29.69 32.25 15.10
CA GLN A 133 30.97 32.76 14.64
C GLN A 133 31.20 34.22 15.06
N THR A 134 30.16 35.07 14.95
CA THR A 134 30.23 36.47 15.39
C THR A 134 30.40 36.59 16.90
N LEU A 135 29.68 35.77 17.68
CA LEU A 135 29.82 35.70 19.13
C LEU A 135 31.22 35.23 19.55
N ARG A 136 31.77 34.21 18.87
CA ARG A 136 33.15 33.75 19.12
C ARG A 136 34.17 34.86 18.85
N LYS A 137 34.05 35.57 17.72
CA LYS A 137 34.91 36.71 17.38
C LYS A 137 34.81 37.82 18.44
N LYS A 138 33.58 38.18 18.84
CA LYS A 138 33.34 39.21 19.86
C LYS A 138 33.89 38.80 21.23
N LYS A 139 33.75 37.52 21.62
CA LYS A 139 34.33 36.99 22.87
C LYS A 139 35.85 37.10 22.87
N ILE A 140 36.51 36.75 21.77
CA ILE A 140 37.98 36.86 21.65
C ILE A 140 38.41 38.32 21.72
N TYR A 141 37.70 39.22 21.02
CA TYR A 141 37.98 40.66 21.05
C TYR A 141 37.84 41.26 22.45
N LEU A 142 36.73 41.00 23.14
CA LEU A 142 36.51 41.49 24.50
C LEU A 142 37.56 40.94 25.48
N ARG A 143 37.96 39.68 25.31
CA ARG A 143 39.06 39.11 26.10
C ARG A 143 40.38 39.85 25.86
N ALA A 144 40.74 40.10 24.61
CA ALA A 144 41.94 40.85 24.27
C ALA A 144 41.90 42.28 24.85
N GLN A 145 40.75 42.94 24.80
CA GLN A 145 40.56 44.27 25.38
C GLN A 145 40.70 44.28 26.92
N MET A 146 40.17 43.26 27.60
CA MET A 146 40.38 43.12 29.06
C MET A 146 41.86 42.90 29.38
N GLU A 147 42.53 41.99 28.67
CA GLU A 147 43.96 41.71 28.87
C GLU A 147 44.83 42.96 28.61
N GLU A 148 44.51 43.75 27.57
CA GLU A 148 45.17 45.02 27.28
C GLU A 148 44.96 46.05 28.40
N SER A 149 43.71 46.22 28.85
CA SER A 149 43.37 47.13 29.95
C SER A 149 44.10 46.75 31.24
N GLU A 150 44.15 45.45 31.57
CA GLU A 150 44.89 44.96 32.73
C GLU A 150 46.40 45.24 32.63
N ILE A 151 47.00 45.06 31.45
CA ILE A 151 48.41 45.40 31.22
C ILE A 151 48.62 46.90 31.41
N SER A 152 47.77 47.73 30.79
CA SER A 152 47.85 49.19 30.87
C SER A 152 47.72 49.70 32.31
N ILE A 153 46.77 49.17 33.08
CA ILE A 153 46.61 49.49 34.51
C ILE A 153 47.89 49.11 35.28
N ARG A 154 48.40 47.88 35.10
CA ARG A 154 49.63 47.43 35.79
C ARG A 154 50.86 48.27 35.44
N GLU A 155 50.99 48.72 34.20
CA GLU A 155 52.11 49.57 33.76
C GLU A 155 51.97 50.99 34.30
N THR A 156 50.77 51.55 34.27
CA THR A 156 50.47 52.88 34.83
C THR A 156 50.70 52.91 36.34
N CYS A 157 50.26 51.88 37.07
CA CYS A 157 50.52 51.76 38.51
C CYS A 157 52.01 51.68 38.81
N ARG A 158 52.75 50.83 38.10
CA ARG A 158 54.22 50.72 38.27
C ARG A 158 54.93 52.04 37.97
N ALA A 159 54.58 52.71 36.87
CA ALA A 159 55.16 54.01 36.53
C ALA A 159 54.85 55.08 37.59
N ARG A 160 53.64 55.05 38.17
CA ARG A 160 53.28 55.93 39.29
C ARG A 160 54.12 55.64 40.53
N GLU A 161 54.24 54.38 40.93
CA GLU A 161 55.02 53.97 42.11
C GLU A 161 56.50 54.36 41.95
N GLU A 162 57.07 54.13 40.77
CA GLU A 162 58.45 54.49 40.45
C GLU A 162 58.66 56.01 40.47
N PHE A 163 57.70 56.78 39.98
CA PHE A 163 57.73 58.24 40.06
C PHE A 163 57.64 58.75 41.50
N GLU A 164 56.71 58.20 42.29
CA GLU A 164 56.53 58.56 43.70
C GLU A 164 57.80 58.26 44.50
N GLU A 165 58.41 57.10 44.29
CA GLU A 165 59.64 56.70 44.98
C GLU A 165 60.85 57.56 44.55
N ASN A 166 61.08 57.71 43.25
CA ASN A 166 62.32 58.29 42.74
C ASN A 166 62.30 59.82 42.67
N VAL A 167 61.13 60.43 42.40
CA VAL A 167 61.00 61.88 42.23
C VAL A 167 60.42 62.54 43.48
N VAL A 168 59.37 61.97 44.07
CA VAL A 168 58.67 62.59 45.21
C VAL A 168 59.33 62.29 46.54
N GLN A 169 59.73 61.04 46.81
CA GLN A 169 60.35 60.67 48.09
C GLN A 169 61.86 60.92 48.09
N LYS A 170 62.58 60.38 47.09
CA LYS A 170 64.05 60.48 47.00
C LYS A 170 64.55 61.76 46.31
N GLY A 171 63.67 62.48 45.63
CA GLY A 171 64.03 63.65 44.81
C GLY A 171 63.91 65.00 45.53
N VAL A 172 63.44 65.04 46.78
CA VAL A 172 63.31 66.30 47.54
C VAL A 172 64.67 66.73 48.09
N ASP A 173 65.02 67.99 47.86
CA ASP A 173 66.23 68.58 48.44
C ASP A 173 66.08 68.70 49.96
N GLY A 174 66.99 68.09 50.71
CA GLY A 174 66.97 68.12 52.18
C GLY A 174 67.10 69.52 52.81
N ILE A 175 67.52 70.53 52.03
CA ILE A 175 67.66 71.93 52.47
C ILE A 175 66.44 72.77 52.06
N THR A 176 65.94 72.59 50.84
CA THR A 176 64.88 73.44 50.25
C THR A 176 63.48 72.86 50.45
N GLY A 177 63.35 71.56 50.72
CA GLY A 177 62.07 70.85 50.80
C GLY A 177 61.29 70.82 49.47
N LYS A 178 61.93 71.24 48.37
CA LYS A 178 61.36 71.28 47.01
C LYS A 178 62.06 70.24 46.14
N ILE A 179 61.36 69.78 45.10
CA ILE A 179 61.92 68.85 44.11
C ILE A 179 62.64 69.68 43.03
N PRO A 180 63.94 69.45 42.77
CA PRO A 180 64.65 70.07 41.66
C PRO A 180 64.05 69.69 40.31
N ALA A 181 63.94 70.65 39.41
CA ALA A 181 63.47 70.41 38.04
C ALA A 181 64.34 69.36 37.31
N GLU A 182 65.64 69.34 37.56
CA GLU A 182 66.58 68.40 36.94
C GLU A 182 66.27 66.93 37.27
N LYS A 183 65.80 66.64 38.50
CA LYS A 183 65.41 65.29 38.92
C LYS A 183 64.19 64.81 38.14
N PHE A 184 63.22 65.70 37.93
CA PHE A 184 62.05 65.41 37.11
C PHE A 184 62.44 65.19 35.64
N THR A 185 63.25 66.09 35.06
CA THR A 185 63.71 65.97 33.67
C THR A 185 64.46 64.67 33.43
N ARG A 186 65.39 64.31 34.31
CA ARG A 186 66.15 63.07 34.22
C ARG A 186 65.25 61.82 34.28
N PHE A 187 64.26 61.82 35.18
CA PHE A 187 63.30 60.71 35.26
C PHE A 187 62.51 60.57 33.94
N ILE A 188 62.02 61.67 33.36
CA ILE A 188 61.30 61.63 32.09
C ILE A 188 62.20 61.13 30.96
N GLU A 189 63.46 61.56 30.89
CA GLU A 189 64.42 61.09 29.88
C GLU A 189 64.73 59.59 30.01
N GLU A 190 64.90 59.08 31.23
CA GLU A 190 65.11 57.66 31.49
C GLU A 190 63.84 56.84 31.15
N TRP A 191 62.66 57.35 31.49
CA TRP A 191 61.38 56.73 31.16
C TRP A 191 61.13 56.65 29.65
N LEU A 192 61.45 57.72 28.90
CA LEU A 192 61.35 57.73 27.44
C LEU A 192 62.29 56.70 26.79
N LYS A 193 63.52 56.54 27.29
CA LYS A 193 64.44 55.49 26.81
C LYS A 193 63.89 54.09 27.03
N VAL A 194 63.28 53.83 28.19
CA VAL A 194 62.64 52.54 28.47
C VAL A 194 61.45 52.30 27.54
N LEU A 195 60.63 53.33 27.30
CA LEU A 195 59.50 53.26 26.38
C LEU A 195 59.95 52.93 24.94
N ASP A 196 61.03 53.54 24.46
CA ASP A 196 61.59 53.26 23.14
C ASP A 196 62.05 51.79 23.00
N ILE A 197 62.69 51.23 24.03
CA ILE A 197 63.10 49.82 24.05
C ILE A 197 61.87 48.90 24.00
N ILE A 198 60.82 49.21 24.75
CA ILE A 198 59.57 48.44 24.75
C ILE A 198 58.88 48.53 23.39
N MET A 199 58.83 49.72 22.80
CA MET A 199 58.24 49.96 21.48
C MET A 199 58.93 49.11 20.40
N GLU A 200 60.26 49.09 20.39
CA GLU A 200 61.02 48.29 19.42
C GLU A 200 60.81 46.78 19.64
N ARG A 201 60.74 46.34 20.91
CA ARG A 201 60.41 44.95 21.25
C ARG A 201 59.01 44.56 20.75
N ILE A 202 58.00 45.42 20.93
CA ILE A 202 56.64 45.19 20.43
C ILE A 202 56.65 45.14 18.90
N ARG A 203 57.39 46.03 18.24
CA ARG A 203 57.54 46.06 16.77
C ARG A 203 58.10 44.74 16.23
N LEU A 204 59.17 44.22 16.82
CA LEU A 204 59.75 42.92 16.47
C LEU A 204 58.75 41.77 16.67
N LYS A 205 57.97 41.81 17.76
CA LYS A 205 56.92 40.83 18.04
C LYS A 205 55.81 40.87 16.99
N ILE A 206 55.40 42.07 16.57
CA ILE A 206 54.41 42.26 15.48
C ILE A 206 54.93 41.65 14.18
N ILE A 207 56.18 41.91 13.81
CA ILE A 207 56.79 41.35 12.57
C ILE A 207 56.82 39.82 12.64
N THR A 208 57.24 39.25 13.78
CA THR A 208 57.28 37.80 14.00
C THR A 208 55.90 37.17 13.89
N LEU A 209 54.89 37.75 14.56
CA LEU A 209 53.51 37.27 14.50
C LEU A 209 52.92 37.35 13.09
N LYS A 210 53.19 38.44 12.35
CA LYS A 210 52.79 38.57 10.94
C LYS A 210 53.37 37.46 10.07
N SER A 211 54.66 37.15 10.24
CA SER A 211 55.32 36.05 9.52
C SER A 211 54.71 34.69 9.86
N GLN A 212 54.42 34.44 11.14
CA GLN A 212 53.74 33.22 11.58
C GLN A 212 52.34 33.09 10.99
N ILE A 213 51.54 34.16 11.00
CA ILE A 213 50.21 34.19 10.38
C ILE A 213 50.29 33.88 8.89
N GLN A 214 51.24 34.47 8.17
CA GLN A 214 51.47 34.17 6.75
C GLN A 214 51.81 32.70 6.52
N LYS A 215 52.70 32.12 7.34
CA LYS A 215 53.06 30.70 7.27
C LYS A 215 51.86 29.79 7.50
N VAL A 216 51.06 30.06 8.53
CA VAL A 216 49.85 29.27 8.85
C VAL A 216 48.81 29.40 7.74
N ASN A 217 48.59 30.60 7.20
CA ASN A 217 47.67 30.81 6.09
C ASN A 217 48.10 30.05 4.84
N LEU A 218 49.40 30.03 4.53
CA LEU A 218 49.93 29.26 3.40
C LEU A 218 49.72 27.76 3.61
N GLN A 219 50.01 27.24 4.80
CA GLN A 219 49.74 25.84 5.15
C GLN A 219 48.25 25.49 5.04
N LEU A 220 47.37 26.39 5.48
CA LEU A 220 45.92 26.21 5.39
C LEU A 220 45.44 26.21 3.94
N LYS A 221 46.01 27.07 3.09
CA LYS A 221 45.74 27.07 1.64
C LYS A 221 46.19 25.76 0.99
N HIS A 222 47.43 25.33 1.27
CA HIS A 222 47.93 24.05 0.75
C HIS A 222 47.05 22.88 1.21
N ARG A 223 46.64 22.83 2.49
CA ARG A 223 45.74 21.76 2.98
C ARG A 223 44.37 21.79 2.33
N LYS A 224 43.83 22.97 2.01
CA LYS A 224 42.57 23.08 1.24
C LYS A 224 42.72 22.52 -0.16
N GLU A 225 43.79 22.89 -0.87
CA GLU A 225 44.08 22.39 -2.21
C GLU A 225 44.32 20.87 -2.21
N PHE A 226 45.10 20.35 -1.25
CA PHE A 226 45.26 18.91 -1.06
C PHE A 226 43.94 18.20 -0.71
N GLY A 227 43.10 18.81 0.12
CA GLY A 227 41.77 18.29 0.44
C GLY A 227 40.82 18.28 -0.75
N GLU A 228 40.91 19.27 -1.64
CA GLU A 228 40.14 19.32 -2.89
C GLU A 228 40.62 18.28 -3.90
N ALA A 229 41.94 18.08 -4.02
CA ALA A 229 42.51 17.03 -4.86
C ALA A 229 42.15 15.62 -4.36
N LEU A 230 42.23 15.38 -3.04
CA LEU A 230 41.79 14.12 -2.44
C LEU A 230 40.31 13.87 -2.70
N ARG A 231 39.47 14.90 -2.50
CA ARG A 231 38.04 14.81 -2.79
C ARG A 231 37.77 14.47 -4.26
N ALA A 232 38.54 15.00 -5.20
CA ALA A 232 38.41 14.67 -6.62
C ALA A 232 38.75 13.20 -6.91
N ILE A 233 39.81 12.66 -6.29
CA ILE A 233 40.19 11.25 -6.39
C ILE A 233 39.10 10.36 -5.78
N ASP A 234 38.57 10.72 -4.61
CA ASP A 234 37.46 9.99 -3.97
C ASP A 234 36.23 9.94 -4.88
N PHE A 235 35.91 11.04 -5.58
CA PHE A 235 34.81 11.07 -6.54
C PHE A 235 35.08 10.20 -7.77
N GLU A 236 36.32 10.18 -8.27
CA GLU A 236 36.69 9.32 -9.39
C GLU A 236 36.64 7.84 -9.00
N GLN A 237 37.12 7.48 -7.80
CA GLN A 237 36.97 6.14 -7.25
C GLN A 237 35.50 5.73 -7.13
N LEU A 238 34.65 6.60 -6.56
CA LEU A 238 33.22 6.33 -6.46
C LEU A 238 32.58 6.13 -7.84
N ASN A 239 33.01 6.87 -8.85
CA ASN A 239 32.54 6.72 -10.22
C ASN A 239 32.95 5.37 -10.82
N ILE A 240 34.20 4.93 -10.59
CA ILE A 240 34.67 3.61 -11.02
C ILE A 240 33.86 2.50 -10.33
N GLU A 241 33.67 2.59 -9.01
CA GLU A 241 32.89 1.62 -8.23
C GLU A 241 31.44 1.55 -8.68
N ASN A 242 30.84 2.71 -9.01
CA ASN A 242 29.48 2.77 -9.53
C ASN A 242 29.39 2.13 -10.92
N GLN A 243 30.34 2.41 -11.82
CA GLN A 243 30.41 1.75 -13.12
C GLN A 243 30.55 0.22 -12.98
N ASP A 244 31.36 -0.26 -12.04
CA ASP A 244 31.49 -1.68 -11.71
C ASP A 244 30.19 -2.30 -11.19
N CYS A 245 29.47 -1.57 -10.34
CA CYS A 245 28.17 -2.01 -9.84
C CYS A 245 27.14 -2.10 -10.98
N ILE A 246 27.10 -1.10 -11.86
CA ILE A 246 26.21 -1.09 -13.02
C ILE A 246 26.51 -2.29 -13.93
N ARG A 247 27.79 -2.54 -14.27
CA ARG A 247 28.19 -3.71 -15.05
C ARG A 247 27.70 -5.01 -14.43
N ARG A 248 27.93 -5.20 -13.12
CA ARG A 248 27.46 -6.41 -12.40
C ARG A 248 25.94 -6.54 -12.41
N ILE A 249 25.20 -5.44 -12.25
CA ILE A 249 23.74 -5.44 -12.33
C ILE A 249 23.29 -5.87 -13.74
N GLU A 250 23.96 -5.38 -14.77
CA GLU A 250 23.63 -5.67 -16.16
C GLU A 250 23.88 -7.14 -16.52
N GLU A 251 25.00 -7.72 -16.07
CA GLU A 251 25.29 -9.16 -16.17
C GLU A 251 24.23 -10.01 -15.47
N LYS A 252 23.85 -9.65 -14.24
CA LYS A 252 22.80 -10.36 -13.48
C LYS A 252 21.44 -10.24 -14.16
N ASN A 253 21.12 -9.08 -14.74
CA ASN A 253 19.88 -8.86 -15.48
C ASN A 253 19.82 -9.70 -16.76
N GLN A 254 20.93 -9.82 -17.49
CA GLN A 254 21.01 -10.70 -18.66
C GLN A 254 20.77 -12.16 -18.27
N TYR A 255 21.42 -12.63 -17.20
CA TYR A 255 21.19 -13.98 -16.67
C TYR A 255 19.73 -14.21 -16.24
N LEU A 256 19.13 -13.23 -15.54
CA LEU A 256 17.71 -13.29 -15.15
C LEU A 256 16.79 -13.36 -16.37
N LEU A 257 17.08 -12.60 -17.43
CA LEU A 257 16.31 -12.61 -18.67
C LEU A 257 16.37 -13.99 -19.34
N GLU A 258 17.55 -14.60 -19.38
CA GLU A 258 17.74 -15.95 -19.93
C GLU A 258 16.97 -17.00 -19.12
N MET A 259 17.05 -16.95 -17.79
CA MET A 259 16.28 -17.82 -16.91
C MET A 259 14.76 -17.63 -17.11
N LYS A 260 14.28 -16.38 -17.24
CA LYS A 260 12.87 -16.11 -17.55
C LYS A 260 12.44 -16.72 -18.89
N ARG A 261 13.28 -16.67 -19.93
CA ARG A 261 13.00 -17.32 -21.23
C ARG A 261 12.91 -18.83 -21.07
N ILE A 262 13.82 -19.44 -20.33
CA ILE A 262 13.82 -20.88 -20.05
C ILE A 262 12.54 -21.27 -19.29
N THR A 263 12.22 -20.59 -18.19
CA THR A 263 10.99 -20.81 -17.41
C THR A 263 9.74 -20.64 -18.26
N GLY A 264 9.69 -19.62 -19.12
CA GLY A 264 8.58 -19.42 -20.07
C GLY A 264 8.41 -20.61 -21.02
N ARG A 265 9.50 -21.12 -21.60
CA ARG A 265 9.48 -22.31 -22.47
C ARG A 265 8.96 -23.54 -21.72
N TYR A 266 9.44 -23.80 -20.51
CA TYR A 266 8.97 -24.92 -19.68
C TYR A 266 7.49 -24.76 -19.28
N SER A 267 7.04 -23.55 -18.95
CA SER A 267 5.64 -23.29 -18.65
C SER A 267 4.74 -23.60 -19.84
N ILE A 268 5.13 -23.20 -21.05
CA ILE A 268 4.37 -23.50 -22.28
C ILE A 268 4.32 -25.02 -22.52
N ALA A 269 5.46 -25.70 -22.38
CA ALA A 269 5.52 -27.16 -22.52
C ALA A 269 4.61 -27.85 -21.50
N LEU A 270 4.64 -27.41 -20.23
CA LEU A 270 3.78 -27.93 -19.16
C LEU A 270 2.30 -27.73 -19.49
N THR A 271 1.89 -26.55 -19.96
CA THR A 271 0.52 -26.28 -20.38
C THR A 271 0.09 -27.22 -21.50
N LYS A 272 0.94 -27.42 -22.52
CA LYS A 272 0.67 -28.36 -23.62
C LYS A 272 0.49 -29.80 -23.12
N HIS A 273 1.29 -30.25 -22.15
CA HIS A 273 1.13 -31.56 -21.54
C HIS A 273 -0.17 -31.65 -20.71
N LYS A 274 -0.53 -30.59 -19.99
CA LYS A 274 -1.79 -30.52 -19.23
C LYS A 274 -3.01 -30.57 -20.14
N GLU A 275 -2.98 -29.89 -21.28
CA GLU A 275 -4.04 -29.95 -22.30
C GLU A 275 -4.19 -31.36 -22.89
N LYS A 276 -3.07 -32.00 -23.27
CA LYS A 276 -3.08 -33.40 -23.74
C LYS A 276 -3.68 -34.34 -22.69
N LEU A 277 -3.26 -34.20 -21.43
CA LEU A 277 -3.79 -34.99 -20.32
C LEU A 277 -5.28 -34.74 -20.12
N GLY A 278 -5.73 -33.49 -20.20
CA GLY A 278 -7.16 -33.14 -20.14
C GLY A 278 -7.96 -33.80 -21.27
N GLY A 279 -7.44 -33.81 -22.49
CA GLY A 279 -8.03 -34.53 -23.62
C GLY A 279 -8.13 -36.04 -23.38
N LEU A 280 -7.04 -36.67 -22.91
CA LEU A 280 -7.01 -38.09 -22.53
C LEU A 280 -8.06 -38.40 -21.45
N ILE A 281 -8.15 -37.59 -20.40
CA ILE A 281 -9.17 -37.75 -19.34
C ILE A 281 -10.59 -37.68 -19.92
N SER A 282 -10.87 -36.73 -20.82
CA SER A 282 -12.15 -36.65 -21.52
C SER A 282 -12.46 -37.91 -22.32
N THR A 283 -11.50 -38.42 -23.11
CA THR A 283 -11.68 -39.67 -23.87
C THR A 283 -11.91 -40.88 -22.97
N VAL A 284 -11.20 -40.98 -21.84
CA VAL A 284 -11.40 -42.05 -20.85
C VAL A 284 -12.81 -41.96 -20.26
N ASN A 285 -13.29 -40.76 -19.94
CA ASN A 285 -14.65 -40.55 -19.44
C ASN A 285 -15.71 -40.91 -20.50
N GLU A 286 -15.49 -40.55 -21.77
CA GLU A 286 -16.37 -40.97 -22.87
C GLU A 286 -16.43 -42.49 -23.03
N VAL A 287 -15.27 -43.15 -23.02
CA VAL A 287 -15.19 -44.62 -23.08
C VAL A 287 -15.87 -45.25 -21.88
N ARG A 288 -15.65 -44.72 -20.68
CA ARG A 288 -16.33 -45.18 -19.45
C ARG A 288 -17.85 -45.05 -19.56
N ASN A 289 -18.34 -43.94 -20.10
CA ASN A 289 -19.78 -43.73 -20.35
C ASN A 289 -20.31 -44.71 -21.40
N LYS A 290 -19.56 -44.96 -22.49
CA LYS A 290 -19.91 -45.98 -23.50
C LYS A 290 -19.97 -47.37 -22.88
N ILE A 291 -18.99 -47.77 -22.07
CA ILE A 291 -18.99 -49.05 -21.34
C ILE A 291 -20.22 -49.14 -20.43
N ALA A 292 -20.51 -48.10 -19.62
CA ALA A 292 -21.69 -48.08 -18.77
C ALA A 292 -23.00 -48.23 -19.58
N SER A 293 -23.10 -47.56 -20.73
CA SER A 293 -24.26 -47.68 -21.64
C SER A 293 -24.40 -49.08 -22.24
N LYS A 294 -23.28 -49.72 -22.60
CA LYS A 294 -23.25 -51.08 -23.14
C LYS A 294 -23.58 -52.11 -22.07
N ASN A 295 -23.06 -51.96 -20.85
CA ASN A 295 -23.42 -52.79 -19.71
C ASN A 295 -24.93 -52.72 -19.43
N LYS A 296 -25.54 -51.52 -19.44
CA LYS A 296 -27.00 -51.36 -19.32
C LYS A 296 -27.77 -52.07 -20.45
N LYS A 297 -27.24 -52.11 -21.67
CA LYS A 297 -27.84 -52.86 -22.78
C LYS A 297 -27.71 -54.36 -22.57
N ILE A 298 -26.54 -54.83 -22.11
CA ILE A 298 -26.30 -56.24 -21.79
C ILE A 298 -27.26 -56.70 -20.70
N THR A 299 -27.43 -55.94 -19.61
CA THR A 299 -28.35 -56.32 -18.54
C THR A 299 -29.80 -56.41 -19.01
N LYS A 300 -30.23 -55.53 -19.94
CA LYS A 300 -31.56 -55.61 -20.56
C LYS A 300 -31.70 -56.85 -21.46
N LEU A 301 -30.71 -57.10 -22.31
CA LEU A 301 -30.73 -58.29 -23.16
C LEU A 301 -30.69 -59.59 -22.34
N GLN A 302 -29.97 -59.60 -21.22
CA GLN A 302 -29.97 -60.73 -20.29
C GLN A 302 -31.35 -60.93 -19.64
N SER A 303 -32.03 -59.86 -19.21
CA SER A 303 -33.41 -59.99 -18.70
C SER A 303 -34.37 -60.48 -19.78
N ASP A 304 -34.26 -59.95 -21.00
CA ASP A 304 -35.10 -60.37 -22.14
C ASP A 304 -34.82 -61.84 -22.50
N GLN A 305 -33.56 -62.27 -22.47
CA GLN A 305 -33.16 -63.67 -22.67
C GLN A 305 -33.74 -64.58 -21.58
N THR A 306 -33.72 -64.18 -20.31
CA THR A 306 -34.35 -64.97 -19.24
C THR A 306 -35.86 -65.07 -19.41
N MET A 307 -36.53 -63.98 -19.82
CA MET A 307 -37.97 -63.99 -20.09
C MET A 307 -38.31 -64.91 -21.26
N MET A 308 -37.53 -64.83 -22.34
CA MET A 308 -37.70 -65.68 -23.52
C MET A 308 -37.41 -67.15 -23.22
N GLN A 309 -36.44 -67.46 -22.34
CA GLN A 309 -36.17 -68.82 -21.88
C GLN A 309 -37.35 -69.39 -21.08
N ILE A 310 -37.93 -68.61 -20.17
CA ILE A 310 -39.14 -69.00 -19.42
C ILE A 310 -40.31 -69.26 -20.39
N GLU A 311 -40.45 -68.42 -21.42
CA GLU A 311 -41.47 -68.60 -22.45
C GLU A 311 -41.24 -69.87 -23.28
N ILE A 312 -39.99 -70.15 -23.69
CA ILE A 312 -39.62 -71.40 -24.38
C ILE A 312 -39.94 -72.61 -23.50
N GLU A 313 -39.55 -72.60 -22.22
CA GLU A 313 -39.87 -73.69 -21.28
C GLU A 313 -41.37 -73.93 -21.18
N LYS A 314 -42.18 -72.86 -21.06
CA LYS A 314 -43.64 -72.96 -21.06
C LYS A 314 -44.19 -73.53 -22.38
N MET A 315 -43.65 -73.11 -23.52
CA MET A 315 -44.06 -73.63 -24.83
C MET A 315 -43.63 -75.09 -25.02
N GLU A 316 -42.47 -75.49 -24.50
CA GLU A 316 -42.02 -76.89 -24.48
C GLU A 316 -42.88 -77.77 -23.58
N GLU A 317 -43.28 -77.28 -22.40
CA GLU A 317 -44.26 -77.97 -21.53
C GLU A 317 -45.59 -78.15 -22.25
N GLN A 318 -46.10 -77.11 -22.92
CA GLN A 318 -47.29 -77.21 -23.75
C GLN A 318 -47.11 -78.24 -24.86
N HIS A 319 -45.98 -78.22 -25.58
CA HIS A 319 -45.68 -79.18 -26.64
C HIS A 319 -45.58 -80.63 -26.11
N LYS A 320 -44.94 -80.84 -24.96
CA LYS A 320 -44.90 -82.14 -24.27
C LYS A 320 -46.31 -82.62 -23.93
N SER A 321 -47.16 -81.76 -23.37
CA SER A 321 -48.54 -82.12 -23.04
C SER A 321 -49.36 -82.52 -24.28
N ILE A 322 -49.19 -81.83 -25.41
CA ILE A 322 -49.83 -82.18 -26.69
C ILE A 322 -49.26 -83.50 -27.23
N THR A 323 -47.95 -83.71 -27.12
CA THR A 323 -47.29 -84.95 -27.57
C THR A 323 -47.75 -86.15 -26.74
N GLU A 324 -47.88 -86.00 -25.41
CA GLU A 324 -48.48 -87.01 -24.53
C GLU A 324 -49.93 -87.27 -24.90
N LEU A 325 -50.71 -86.22 -25.18
CA LEU A 325 -52.09 -86.36 -25.65
C LEU A 325 -52.14 -87.14 -26.98
N MET A 326 -51.25 -86.83 -27.94
CA MET A 326 -51.13 -87.55 -29.22
C MET A 326 -50.71 -89.01 -29.04
N ASN A 327 -49.75 -89.30 -28.17
CA ASN A 327 -49.26 -90.65 -27.91
C ASN A 327 -50.32 -91.51 -27.20
N ASN A 328 -51.10 -90.90 -26.30
CA ASN A 328 -52.24 -91.54 -25.64
C ASN A 328 -53.47 -91.62 -26.57
N PHE A 329 -53.50 -90.86 -27.67
CA PHE A 329 -54.55 -90.91 -28.67
C PHE A 329 -54.31 -92.06 -29.65
N HIS A 330 -54.63 -93.28 -29.20
CA HIS A 330 -54.62 -94.46 -30.06
C HIS A 330 -55.90 -94.51 -30.92
N VAL A 331 -55.77 -94.13 -32.19
CA VAL A 331 -56.82 -94.32 -33.21
C VAL A 331 -57.06 -95.84 -33.36
N PRO A 332 -58.26 -96.37 -33.00
CA PRO A 332 -58.52 -97.81 -33.09
C PRO A 332 -58.30 -98.32 -34.51
N ARG A 333 -57.58 -99.43 -34.66
CA ARG A 333 -57.32 -100.05 -35.98
C ARG A 333 -58.66 -100.41 -36.63
N VAL A 334 -58.78 -100.19 -37.94
CA VAL A 334 -60.02 -100.43 -38.71
C VAL A 334 -60.57 -101.84 -38.49
N ILE A 335 -59.70 -102.83 -38.26
CA ILE A 335 -60.09 -104.21 -37.93
C ILE A 335 -60.84 -104.30 -36.59
N ASP A 336 -60.45 -103.54 -35.57
CA ASP A 336 -61.12 -103.53 -34.27
C ASP A 336 -62.44 -102.76 -34.33
N PHE A 337 -62.53 -101.71 -35.15
CA PHE A 337 -63.82 -101.07 -35.48
C PHE A 337 -64.74 -102.02 -36.25
N VAL A 338 -64.20 -102.83 -37.17
CA VAL A 338 -64.96 -103.84 -37.92
C VAL A 338 -65.39 -105.00 -37.03
N LYS A 339 -64.57 -105.44 -36.06
CA LYS A 339 -64.94 -106.43 -35.03
C LYS A 339 -66.02 -105.87 -34.11
N MET A 340 -65.85 -104.66 -33.58
CA MET A 340 -66.87 -103.97 -32.76
C MET A 340 -68.19 -103.80 -33.56
N ARG A 341 -68.10 -103.52 -34.86
CA ARG A 341 -69.26 -103.41 -35.75
C ARG A 341 -69.89 -104.75 -36.10
N ALA A 342 -69.10 -105.84 -36.21
CA ALA A 342 -69.57 -107.20 -36.42
C ALA A 342 -70.26 -107.74 -35.16
N GLU A 343 -69.71 -107.50 -33.97
CA GLU A 343 -70.34 -107.77 -32.67
C GLU A 343 -71.66 -106.99 -32.53
N LEU A 344 -71.69 -105.72 -32.91
CA LEU A 344 -72.94 -104.93 -32.98
C LEU A 344 -73.95 -105.54 -33.96
N HIS A 345 -73.49 -106.14 -35.06
CA HIS A 345 -74.36 -106.77 -36.06
C HIS A 345 -74.91 -108.12 -35.59
N GLU A 346 -74.09 -108.95 -34.94
CA GLU A 346 -74.47 -110.20 -34.28
C GLU A 346 -75.45 -109.93 -33.13
N LEU A 347 -75.16 -108.95 -32.24
CA LEU A 347 -76.10 -108.55 -31.20
C LEU A 347 -77.41 -108.00 -31.77
N ARG A 348 -77.39 -107.25 -32.88
CA ARG A 348 -78.62 -106.82 -33.57
C ARG A 348 -79.37 -107.99 -34.21
N ARG A 349 -78.69 -109.02 -34.68
CA ARG A 349 -79.30 -110.24 -35.25
C ARG A 349 -79.97 -111.05 -34.14
N ILE A 350 -79.29 -111.26 -33.01
CA ILE A 350 -79.83 -111.91 -31.80
C ILE A 350 -81.01 -111.10 -31.25
N HIS A 351 -80.90 -109.77 -31.18
CA HIS A 351 -82.00 -108.90 -30.78
C HIS A 351 -83.20 -109.04 -31.73
N LYS A 352 -83.01 -109.04 -33.05
CA LYS A 352 -84.10 -109.29 -34.01
C LYS A 352 -84.72 -110.69 -33.85
N GLN A 353 -83.92 -111.73 -33.59
CA GLN A 353 -84.40 -113.09 -33.39
C GLN A 353 -85.24 -113.22 -32.11
N LEU A 354 -84.77 -112.67 -30.99
CA LEU A 354 -85.50 -112.60 -29.73
C LEU A 354 -86.76 -111.74 -29.84
N THR A 355 -86.72 -110.64 -30.61
CA THR A 355 -87.91 -109.82 -30.88
C THR A 355 -88.93 -110.59 -31.71
N ARG A 356 -88.50 -111.45 -32.66
CA ARG A 356 -89.37 -112.31 -33.47
C ARG A 356 -89.95 -113.47 -32.64
N GLN A 357 -89.15 -114.10 -31.76
CA GLN A 357 -89.64 -115.08 -30.78
C GLN A 357 -90.64 -114.46 -29.79
N ARG A 358 -90.39 -113.24 -29.30
CA ARG A 358 -91.33 -112.47 -28.47
C ARG A 358 -92.62 -112.15 -29.23
N LYS A 359 -92.55 -111.86 -30.55
CA LYS A 359 -93.73 -111.65 -31.40
C LYS A 359 -94.52 -112.94 -31.64
N ILE A 360 -93.85 -114.08 -31.79
CA ILE A 360 -94.50 -115.40 -31.90
C ILE A 360 -95.17 -115.76 -30.57
N GLN A 361 -94.50 -115.57 -29.43
CA GLN A 361 -95.11 -115.75 -28.10
C GLN A 361 -96.27 -114.77 -27.83
N GLN A 362 -96.20 -113.53 -28.34
CA GLN A 362 -97.33 -112.57 -28.28
C GLN A 362 -98.50 -112.93 -29.22
N ILE A 363 -98.28 -113.68 -30.30
CA ILE A 363 -99.33 -114.20 -31.18
C ILE A 363 -99.94 -115.47 -30.56
N THR A 364 -99.15 -116.34 -29.93
CA THR A 364 -99.64 -117.52 -29.17
C THR A 364 -100.43 -117.10 -27.92
N LEU A 365 -100.06 -116.01 -27.24
CA LEU A 365 -100.82 -115.42 -26.13
C LEU A 365 -102.09 -114.64 -26.57
N LYS A 366 -102.20 -114.27 -27.86
CA LYS A 366 -103.40 -113.64 -28.43
C LYS A 366 -104.39 -114.64 -29.05
N LEU A 367 -104.00 -115.90 -29.24
CA LEU A 367 -104.85 -117.01 -29.71
C LEU A 367 -105.49 -117.82 -28.56
N ASN A 368 -105.15 -117.54 -27.30
CA ASN A 368 -105.77 -118.11 -26.08
C ASN A 368 -106.52 -117.04 -25.25
N ARG A 369 -107.24 -116.14 -25.93
CA ARG A 369 -108.32 -115.33 -25.35
C ARG A 369 -109.54 -115.40 -26.27
N HIS A 370 -110.19 -116.56 -26.25
CA HIS A 370 -111.64 -116.69 -26.31
C HIS A 370 -112.11 -117.13 -24.93
#